data_AF-A0A932HD97-F1
#
_entry.id   AF-A0A932HD97-F1
#
_cell.length_a   1.000
_cell.length_b   1.000
_cell.length_c   1.000
_cell.angle_alpha   90.00
_cell.angle_beta   90.00
_cell.angle_gamma   90.00
#
_symmetry.space_group_name_H-M   'P 1'
#
loop_
_entity.id
_entity.type
_entity.pdbx_description
1 polymer ?
#
loop_
_entity_poly.entity_id
_entity_poly.type
_entity_poly.pdbx_seq_one_letter_code
_entity_poly.pdbx_strand_id
1 'polypeptide(L)'
;PLFSQLHNFQEHQERMCLVVDEYGELMGLVTLEDILEEIIGEFTTTSPLQPGGFHKQEDGSYLVEGGTLLRELNRKLGFRFPLDGPKTLNGLILEHLRDIPEPSTSVKIAGYALEIVQTQDRVVKMIRVFPPEPG
;
A
#
# COMPACT_ATOMS: atom_id res chain seq x y z
N PRO A 1 -3.52 -11.89 -19.34
CA PRO A 1 -2.41 -12.51 -18.58
C PRO A 1 -2.52 -12.22 -17.07
N LEU A 2 -2.38 -10.97 -16.64
CA LEU A 2 -2.42 -10.59 -15.22
C LEU A 2 -3.81 -10.74 -14.58
N PHE A 3 -4.85 -10.21 -15.22
CA PHE A 3 -6.25 -10.38 -14.79
C PHE A 3 -6.69 -11.84 -14.69
N SER A 4 -6.17 -12.71 -15.56
CA SER A 4 -6.46 -14.14 -15.53
C SER A 4 -5.80 -14.83 -14.34
N GLN A 5 -4.57 -14.44 -14.00
CA GLN A 5 -3.89 -14.94 -12.80
C GLN A 5 -4.59 -14.46 -11.52
N LEU A 6 -4.97 -13.18 -11.47
CA LEU A 6 -5.71 -12.57 -10.36
C LEU A 6 -7.08 -13.25 -10.13
N HIS A 7 -7.80 -13.54 -11.20
CA HIS A 7 -9.06 -14.28 -11.14
C HIS A 7 -8.84 -15.70 -10.58
N ASN A 8 -7.77 -16.39 -11.00
CA ASN A 8 -7.42 -17.71 -10.48
C ASN A 8 -7.11 -17.67 -8.97
N PHE A 9 -6.37 -16.66 -8.50
CA PHE A 9 -6.14 -16.46 -7.07
C PHE A 9 -7.43 -16.20 -6.29
N GLN A 10 -8.36 -15.43 -6.87
CA GLN A 10 -9.65 -15.12 -6.25
C GLN A 10 -10.59 -16.32 -6.18
N GLU A 11 -10.68 -17.14 -7.22
CA GLU A 11 -11.55 -18.32 -7.24
C GLU A 11 -11.06 -19.43 -6.30
N HIS A 12 -9.75 -19.58 -6.15
CA HIS A 12 -9.15 -20.67 -5.39
C HIS A 12 -8.80 -20.33 -3.93
N GLN A 13 -8.89 -19.05 -3.51
CA GLN A 13 -8.41 -18.57 -2.20
C GLN A 13 -6.95 -18.94 -1.86
N GLU A 14 -6.16 -19.32 -2.86
CA GLU A 14 -4.75 -19.69 -2.72
C GLU A 14 -3.91 -18.40 -2.66
N ARG A 15 -2.78 -18.40 -1.94
CA ARG A 15 -1.85 -17.25 -1.87
C ARG A 15 -0.64 -17.42 -2.78
N MET A 16 -0.47 -18.59 -3.40
CA MET A 16 0.71 -18.95 -4.19
C MET A 16 0.30 -19.83 -5.37
N CYS A 17 0.78 -19.53 -6.59
CA CYS A 17 0.52 -20.36 -7.77
C CYS A 17 1.80 -20.60 -8.57
N LEU A 18 1.91 -21.80 -9.16
CA LEU A 18 2.93 -22.11 -10.16
C LEU A 18 2.45 -21.65 -11.53
N VAL A 19 3.30 -20.87 -12.21
CA VAL A 19 3.08 -20.51 -13.60
C VAL A 19 3.63 -21.62 -14.48
N VAL A 20 2.78 -22.15 -15.36
CA VAL A 20 3.18 -23.12 -16.40
C VAL A 20 2.96 -22.53 -17.78
N ASP A 21 3.77 -22.94 -18.75
CA ASP A 21 3.57 -22.61 -20.15
C ASP A 21 2.47 -23.48 -20.81
N GLU A 22 2.27 -23.30 -22.12
CA GLU A 22 1.28 -24.00 -22.95
C GLU A 22 1.50 -25.52 -23.02
N TYR A 23 2.71 -25.97 -22.66
CA TYR A 23 3.16 -27.36 -22.69
C TYR A 23 3.26 -27.96 -21.29
N GLY A 24 2.91 -27.19 -20.24
CA GLY A 24 2.96 -27.62 -18.85
C GLY A 24 4.35 -27.48 -18.21
N GLU A 25 5.28 -26.78 -18.83
CA GLU A 25 6.62 -26.53 -18.30
C GLU A 25 6.59 -25.40 -17.27
N LEU A 26 7.34 -25.58 -16.17
CA LEU A 26 7.33 -24.68 -15.02
C LEU A 26 8.11 -23.40 -15.36
N MET A 27 7.39 -22.28 -15.49
CA MET A 27 7.96 -20.98 -15.84
C MET A 27 8.39 -20.17 -14.61
N GLY A 28 7.80 -20.43 -13.43
CA GLY A 28 8.18 -19.79 -12.18
C GLY A 28 7.08 -19.77 -11.11
N LEU A 29 7.39 -19.17 -9.95
CA LEU A 29 6.44 -18.90 -8.86
C LEU A 29 5.95 -17.45 -8.99
N VAL A 30 4.64 -17.24 -8.97
CA VAL A 30 4.04 -15.90 -8.84
C VAL A 30 3.14 -15.89 -7.62
N THR A 31 3.16 -14.80 -6.87
CA THR A 31 2.25 -14.59 -5.73
C THR A 31 1.16 -13.61 -6.11
N LEU A 32 0.05 -13.65 -5.36
CA LEU A 32 -0.99 -12.61 -5.48
C LEU A 32 -0.41 -11.23 -5.17
N GLU A 33 0.57 -11.14 -4.25
CA GLU A 33 1.22 -9.89 -3.87
C GLU A 33 2.00 -9.27 -5.03
N ASP A 34 2.68 -10.06 -5.85
CA ASP A 34 3.42 -9.58 -7.04
C ASP A 34 2.46 -8.97 -8.08
N ILE A 35 1.31 -9.60 -8.29
CA ILE A 35 0.27 -9.13 -9.21
C ILE A 35 -0.38 -7.82 -8.71
N LEU A 36 -0.64 -7.74 -7.41
CA LEU A 36 -1.16 -6.53 -6.78
C LEU A 36 -0.13 -5.39 -6.83
N GLU A 37 1.16 -5.69 -6.68
CA GLU A 37 2.24 -4.70 -6.80
C GLU A 37 2.31 -4.09 -8.20
N GLU A 38 2.20 -4.89 -9.28
CA GLU A 38 2.16 -4.33 -10.65
C GLU A 38 0.96 -3.40 -10.84
N ILE A 39 -0.24 -3.79 -10.39
CA ILE A 39 -1.45 -2.96 -10.50
C ILE A 39 -1.30 -1.67 -9.69
N ILE A 40 -0.83 -1.76 -8.43
CA ILE A 40 -0.64 -0.58 -7.58
C ILE A 40 0.46 0.34 -8.15
N GLY A 41 1.53 -0.24 -8.70
CA GLY A 41 2.62 0.48 -9.36
C GLY A 41 2.16 1.23 -10.62
N GLU A 42 1.25 0.68 -11.41
CA GLU A 42 0.68 1.38 -12.57
C GLU A 42 -0.09 2.66 -12.18
N PHE A 43 -0.77 2.67 -11.03
CA PHE A 43 -1.44 3.87 -10.50
C PHE A 43 -0.48 4.94 -9.98
N THR A 44 0.73 4.56 -9.55
CA THR A 44 1.77 5.48 -9.06
C THR A 44 2.73 5.92 -10.16
N THR A 45 2.69 5.34 -11.37
CA THR A 45 3.68 5.60 -12.45
C THR A 45 3.16 6.49 -13.58
N THR A 46 1.87 6.81 -13.67
CA THR A 46 1.30 7.62 -14.78
C THR A 46 1.62 9.12 -14.73
N SER A 47 2.40 9.55 -13.75
CA SER A 47 3.06 10.85 -13.72
C SER A 47 4.47 10.61 -13.20
N PRO A 48 5.52 11.31 -13.67
CA PRO A 48 6.81 11.32 -13.00
C PRO A 48 6.60 11.99 -11.63
N LEU A 49 6.09 11.20 -10.68
CA LEU A 49 5.83 11.61 -9.32
C LEU A 49 7.18 11.85 -8.70
N GLN A 50 7.43 13.11 -8.35
CA GLN A 50 8.55 13.45 -7.50
C GLN A 50 8.53 12.55 -6.26
N PRO A 51 9.70 12.13 -5.73
CA PRO A 51 9.78 11.23 -4.60
C PRO A 51 8.85 11.68 -3.44
N GLY A 52 7.90 10.81 -3.08
CA GLY A 52 6.80 11.09 -2.13
C GLY A 52 5.40 10.93 -2.73
N GLY A 53 5.15 9.77 -3.34
CA GLY A 53 3.93 9.48 -4.10
C GLY A 53 2.69 9.27 -3.23
N PHE A 54 1.60 9.95 -3.59
CA PHE A 54 0.26 9.65 -3.10
C PHE A 54 -0.76 9.87 -4.21
N HIS A 55 -1.83 9.08 -4.19
CA HIS A 55 -2.94 9.12 -5.15
C HIS A 55 -4.26 9.33 -4.41
N LYS A 56 -5.08 10.28 -4.86
CA LYS A 56 -6.40 10.52 -4.27
C LYS A 56 -7.41 9.56 -4.88
N GLN A 57 -8.17 8.86 -4.04
CA GLN A 57 -9.20 7.91 -4.45
C GLN A 57 -10.57 8.59 -4.58
N GLU A 58 -11.52 7.91 -5.24
CA GLU A 58 -12.88 8.42 -5.47
C GLU A 58 -13.67 8.66 -4.17
N ASP A 59 -13.43 7.86 -3.14
CA ASP A 59 -14.03 8.00 -1.80
C ASP A 59 -13.43 9.15 -0.97
N GLY A 60 -12.46 9.87 -1.53
CA GLY A 60 -11.77 10.98 -0.88
C GLY A 60 -10.57 10.57 -0.01
N SER A 61 -10.29 9.27 0.13
CA SER A 61 -9.08 8.76 0.78
C SER A 61 -7.85 8.97 -0.11
N TYR A 62 -6.67 8.79 0.48
CA TYR A 62 -5.39 8.87 -0.22
C TYR A 62 -4.64 7.55 -0.08
N LEU A 63 -4.25 6.96 -1.21
CA LEU A 63 -3.30 5.86 -1.25
C LEU A 63 -1.89 6.44 -1.24
N VAL A 64 -1.10 6.11 -0.23
CA VAL A 64 0.20 6.75 0.07
C VAL A 64 1.29 5.70 0.20
N GLU A 65 2.44 5.94 -0.41
CA GLU A 65 3.63 5.12 -0.19
C GLU A 65 4.17 5.32 1.24
N GLY A 66 4.50 4.23 1.93
CA GLY A 66 5.00 4.26 3.31
C GLY A 66 6.33 5.00 3.46
N GLY A 67 7.12 5.09 2.38
CA GLY A 67 8.33 5.91 2.33
C GLY A 67 8.07 7.43 2.30
N THR A 68 6.83 7.86 2.09
CA THR A 68 6.49 9.28 1.98
C THR A 68 6.77 10.01 3.29
N LEU A 69 7.45 11.16 3.18
CA LEU A 69 7.78 12.01 4.33
C LEU A 69 6.52 12.62 4.94
N LEU A 70 6.38 12.55 6.27
CA LEU A 70 5.26 13.16 7.00
C LEU A 70 5.15 14.67 6.74
N ARG A 71 6.31 15.36 6.62
CA ARG A 71 6.35 16.78 6.26
C ARG A 71 5.69 17.06 4.90
N GLU A 72 5.90 16.18 3.92
CA GLU A 72 5.30 16.33 2.58
C GLU A 72 3.80 16.10 2.63
N LEU A 73 3.35 15.07 3.35
CA LEU A 73 1.94 14.81 3.59
C LEU A 73 1.25 15.99 4.28
N ASN A 74 1.85 16.53 5.33
CA ASN A 74 1.32 17.71 6.01
C ASN A 74 1.25 18.94 5.09
N ARG A 75 2.31 19.18 4.29
CA ARG A 75 2.39 20.34 3.40
C ARG A 75 1.45 20.25 2.20
N LYS A 76 1.36 19.09 1.54
CA LYS A 76 0.63 18.92 0.28
C LYS A 76 -0.83 18.56 0.50
N LEU A 77 -1.14 17.80 1.55
CA LEU A 77 -2.50 17.29 1.81
C LEU A 77 -3.18 17.96 3.02
N GLY A 78 -2.47 18.84 3.74
CA GLY A 78 -3.01 19.54 4.90
C GLY A 78 -3.16 18.63 6.13
N PHE A 79 -2.57 17.43 6.10
CA PHE A 79 -2.49 16.56 7.27
C PHE A 79 -1.66 17.18 8.40
N ARG A 80 -1.77 16.59 9.58
CA ARG A 80 -1.12 17.05 10.81
C ARG A 80 -0.48 15.90 11.56
N PHE A 81 0.28 15.07 10.85
CA PHE A 81 1.09 14.03 11.49
C PHE A 81 2.20 14.66 12.35
N PRO A 82 2.56 14.02 13.48
CA PRO A 82 3.66 14.47 14.33
C PRO A 82 4.98 14.44 13.56
N LEU A 83 5.87 15.40 13.84
CA LEU A 83 7.16 15.55 13.15
C LEU A 83 8.36 15.43 14.10
N ASP A 84 8.11 15.26 15.39
CA ASP A 84 9.06 15.13 16.49
C ASP A 84 9.61 13.70 16.67
N GLY A 85 9.17 12.76 15.82
CA GLY A 85 9.61 11.37 15.82
C GLY A 85 9.94 10.85 14.42
N PRO A 86 9.29 9.77 13.95
CA PRO A 86 9.55 9.18 12.64
C PRO A 86 9.35 10.19 11.50
N LYS A 87 10.17 10.05 10.45
CA LYS A 87 10.13 10.98 9.31
C LYS A 87 9.15 10.57 8.22
N THR A 88 8.77 9.30 8.18
CA THR A 88 7.95 8.68 7.13
C THR A 88 6.68 8.07 7.70
N LEU A 89 5.69 7.82 6.84
CA LEU A 89 4.43 7.20 7.24
C LEU A 89 4.63 5.76 7.76
N ASN A 90 5.48 4.95 7.12
CA ASN A 90 5.86 3.64 7.62
C ASN A 90 6.48 3.72 9.02
N GLY A 91 7.44 4.63 9.22
CA GLY A 91 8.09 4.79 10.53
C GLY A 91 7.10 5.18 11.62
N LEU A 92 6.15 6.07 11.31
CA LEU A 92 5.09 6.47 12.24
C LEU A 92 4.19 5.29 12.64
N ILE A 93 3.81 4.45 11.67
CA ILE A 93 2.96 3.29 11.91
C ILE A 93 3.68 2.25 12.76
N LEU A 94 4.92 1.92 12.43
CA LEU A 94 5.71 0.94 13.19
C LEU A 94 6.02 1.42 14.60
N GLU A 95 6.26 2.72 14.81
CA GLU A 95 6.43 3.28 16.15
C GLU A 95 5.13 3.16 16.97
N HIS A 96 3.98 3.45 16.36
CA HIS A 96 2.69 3.41 17.05
C HIS A 96 2.26 1.98 17.40
N LEU A 97 2.42 1.04 16.47
CA LEU A 97 2.01 -0.35 16.66
C LEU A 97 3.05 -1.20 17.39
N ARG A 98 4.32 -0.78 17.37
CA ARG A 98 5.48 -1.54 17.89
C ARG A 98 5.62 -2.94 17.28
N ASP A 99 5.02 -3.16 16.12
CA ASP A 99 5.07 -4.38 15.33
C ASP A 99 4.81 -4.06 13.85
N ILE A 100 5.05 -5.04 12.99
CA ILE A 100 4.76 -4.94 11.56
C ILE A 100 3.32 -5.39 11.32
N PRO A 101 2.42 -4.50 10.87
CA PRO A 101 1.04 -4.88 10.68
C PRO A 101 0.85 -5.75 9.43
N GLU A 102 -0.13 -6.65 9.51
CA GLU A 102 -0.64 -7.37 8.35
C GLU A 102 -1.48 -6.44 7.46
N PRO A 103 -1.59 -6.71 6.15
CA PRO A 103 -2.57 -6.04 5.28
C PRO A 103 -3.99 -6.09 5.85
N SER A 104 -4.80 -5.09 5.54
CA SER A 104 -6.14 -4.83 6.09
C SER A 104 -6.18 -4.41 7.57
N THR A 105 -5.03 -4.32 8.26
CA THR A 105 -4.98 -3.72 9.61
C THR A 105 -5.39 -2.25 9.53
N SER A 106 -6.32 -1.83 10.38
CA SER A 106 -6.74 -0.44 10.51
C SER A 106 -6.28 0.15 11.85
N VAL A 107 -5.74 1.36 11.82
CA VAL A 107 -5.24 2.07 13.01
C VAL A 107 -5.55 3.56 12.91
N LYS A 108 -5.81 4.22 14.04
CA LYS A 108 -6.02 5.67 14.10
C LYS A 108 -4.79 6.37 14.67
N ILE A 109 -4.14 7.20 13.85
CA ILE A 109 -2.95 7.96 14.27
C ILE A 109 -3.16 9.44 13.97
N ALA A 110 -2.89 10.31 14.95
CA ALA A 110 -3.06 11.77 14.83
C ALA A 110 -4.48 12.20 14.38
N GLY A 111 -5.50 11.39 14.68
CA GLY A 111 -6.89 11.64 14.29
C GLY A 111 -7.29 11.09 12.93
N TYR A 112 -6.35 10.59 12.11
CA TYR A 112 -6.61 10.00 10.80
C TYR A 112 -6.74 8.48 10.90
N ALA A 113 -7.75 7.91 10.24
CA ALA A 113 -7.82 6.48 10.06
C ALA A 113 -6.84 6.07 8.94
N LEU A 114 -6.04 5.06 9.23
CA LEU A 114 -5.05 4.49 8.32
C LEU A 114 -5.38 3.00 8.15
N GLU A 115 -5.43 2.54 6.91
CA GLU A 115 -5.57 1.13 6.58
C GLU A 115 -4.31 0.67 5.84
N ILE A 116 -3.72 -0.41 6.32
CA ILE A 116 -2.53 -1.01 5.71
C ILE A 116 -2.97 -1.77 4.46
N VAL A 117 -2.55 -1.30 3.30
CA VAL A 117 -2.89 -1.94 2.02
C VAL A 117 -1.88 -3.02 1.68
N GLN A 118 -0.59 -2.76 1.91
CA GLN A 118 0.48 -3.69 1.58
C GLN A 118 1.63 -3.59 2.58
N THR A 119 2.12 -4.76 2.99
CA THR A 119 3.34 -4.94 3.77
C THR A 119 4.25 -5.90 3.02
N GLN A 120 5.52 -5.55 2.86
CA GLN A 120 6.53 -6.37 2.18
C GLN A 120 7.88 -6.15 2.84
N ASP A 121 8.69 -7.20 3.00
CA ASP A 121 10.02 -7.13 3.61
C ASP A 121 10.07 -6.37 4.95
N ARG A 122 9.05 -6.60 5.81
CA ARG A 122 8.91 -5.93 7.12
C ARG A 122 8.69 -4.42 7.05
N VAL A 123 8.27 -3.92 5.89
CA VAL A 123 7.97 -2.50 5.63
C VAL A 123 6.52 -2.37 5.21
N VAL A 124 5.81 -1.40 5.79
CA VAL A 124 4.52 -0.97 5.27
C VAL A 124 4.76 -0.19 3.98
N LYS A 125 4.41 -0.79 2.83
CA LYS A 125 4.65 -0.24 1.50
C LYS A 125 3.57 0.75 1.10
N MET A 126 2.30 0.39 1.31
CA MET A 126 1.15 1.18 0.86
C MET A 126 0.12 1.32 1.96
N ILE A 127 -0.35 2.55 2.15
CA ILE A 127 -1.29 2.93 3.20
C ILE A 127 -2.43 3.72 2.60
N ARG A 128 -3.67 3.36 2.92
CA ARG A 128 -4.82 4.21 2.67
C ARG A 128 -5.03 5.13 3.87
N VAL A 129 -5.03 6.44 3.63
CA VAL A 129 -5.24 7.48 4.63
C VAL A 129 -6.59 8.11 4.39
N PHE A 130 -7.49 7.99 5.35
CA PHE A 130 -8.80 8.63 5.28
C PHE A 130 -8.69 10.07 5.80
N PRO A 131 -9.30 11.05 5.10
CA PRO A 131 -9.41 12.40 5.63
C PRO A 131 -10.16 12.37 6.96
N PRO A 132 -9.91 13.36 7.85
CA PRO A 132 -10.67 13.46 9.09
C PRO A 132 -12.14 13.66 8.72
N GLU A 133 -13.05 12.97 9.42
CA GLU A 133 -14.49 13.19 9.23
C GLU A 133 -14.79 14.69 9.37
N PRO A 134 -15.54 15.29 8.43
CA PRO A 134 -16.02 16.65 8.63
C PRO A 134 -16.93 16.65 9.86
N GLY A 135 -16.48 17.35 10.90
CA GLY A 135 -17.27 17.61 12.10
C GLY A 135 -18.41 18.57 11.86
#